data_AF-C7GJ99-F1
#
_entry.id   AF-C7GJ99-F1
#
_cell.length_a   1.000
_cell.length_b   1.000
_cell.length_c   1.000
_cell.angle_alpha   90.00
_cell.angle_beta   90.00
_cell.angle_gamma   90.00
#
_symmetry.space_group_name_H-M   'P 1'
#
loop_
_entity.id
_entity.type
_entity.pdbx_description
1 polymer ?
#
loop_
_entity_poly.entity_id
_entity_poly.type
_entity_poly.pdbx_seq_one_letter_code
_entity_poly.pdbx_strand_id
1 'polypeptide(L)'
;MSFASRNIGRKIAGVGVDIVYLPRFAHILEKYSPFDPCGRSTLNKITRKFMHEKERFHFSNLLIEENCLAPRLHEYVAGVWALKECSLKALCCCVSKHDLPPAQVLYAGMLYKTQTDTGVPQLEFDKMFGKKYPKYQQLSKNYDSLFSTHEFLVSLSHDKDYLIAVTNLVERE
;
A
#
# COMPACT_ATOMS: atom_id res chain seq x y z
N MET A 1 16.64 -4.90 -21.51
CA MET A 1 15.83 -3.68 -21.75
C MET A 1 15.59 -3.01 -20.40
N SER A 2 15.82 -1.71 -20.28
CA SER A 2 15.70 -1.00 -19.00
C SER A 2 14.24 -0.74 -18.63
N PHE A 3 13.93 -0.62 -17.33
CA PHE A 3 12.60 -0.22 -16.85
C PHE A 3 12.13 1.10 -17.50
N ALA A 4 13.06 2.03 -17.76
CA ALA A 4 12.76 3.26 -18.48
C ALA A 4 12.26 3.00 -19.91
N SER A 5 12.92 2.10 -20.66
CA SER A 5 12.58 1.82 -22.07
C SER A 5 11.21 1.18 -22.29
N ARG A 6 10.68 0.43 -21.31
CA ARG A 6 9.34 -0.18 -21.39
C ARG A 6 8.22 0.84 -21.18
N ASN A 7 8.52 1.91 -20.44
CA ASN A 7 7.50 2.87 -20.01
C ASN A 7 7.41 4.15 -20.87
N ILE A 8 8.18 4.25 -21.96
CA ILE A 8 8.18 5.43 -22.85
C ILE A 8 6.84 5.50 -23.57
N GLY A 9 6.15 6.64 -23.47
CA GLY A 9 4.88 6.92 -24.17
C GLY A 9 3.61 6.57 -23.40
N ARG A 10 3.72 5.91 -22.24
CA ARG A 10 2.58 5.63 -21.36
C ARG A 10 2.08 6.93 -20.73
N LYS A 11 0.77 7.18 -20.75
CA LYS A 11 0.20 8.38 -20.11
C LYS A 11 0.12 8.20 -18.60
N ILE A 12 0.47 9.26 -17.87
CA ILE A 12 0.37 9.34 -16.42
C ILE A 12 -0.97 9.99 -16.07
N ALA A 13 -1.84 9.25 -15.38
CA ALA A 13 -3.13 9.73 -14.90
C ALA A 13 -3.04 10.41 -13.53
N GLY A 14 -2.02 10.07 -12.73
CA GLY A 14 -1.82 10.66 -11.41
C GLY A 14 -0.50 10.29 -10.77
N VAL A 15 -0.04 11.13 -9.85
CA VAL A 15 1.23 10.97 -9.14
C VAL A 15 1.01 11.17 -7.64
N GLY A 16 1.66 10.36 -6.83
CA GLY A 16 1.65 10.46 -5.39
C GLY A 16 3.04 10.32 -4.80
N VAL A 17 3.34 11.14 -3.79
CA VAL A 17 4.59 11.09 -3.03
C VAL A 17 4.27 11.18 -1.55
N ASP A 18 4.96 10.39 -0.74
CA ASP A 18 4.83 10.37 0.71
C ASP A 18 6.16 10.07 1.38
N ILE A 19 6.38 10.69 2.54
CA ILE A 19 7.56 10.45 3.38
C ILE A 19 7.11 10.10 4.79
N VAL A 20 7.70 9.04 5.34
CA VAL A 20 7.38 8.54 6.67
C VAL A 20 8.62 8.51 7.54
N TYR A 21 8.41 8.86 8.82
CA TYR A 21 9.43 8.76 9.86
C TYR A 21 9.39 7.35 10.48
N LEU A 22 10.42 6.55 10.22
CA LEU A 22 10.52 5.14 10.61
C LEU A 22 10.45 4.92 12.13
N PRO A 23 11.08 5.76 12.99
CA PRO A 23 11.00 5.58 14.44
C PRO A 23 9.56 5.65 14.99
N ARG A 24 8.63 6.32 14.30
CA ARG A 24 7.21 6.27 14.66
C ARG A 24 6.64 4.86 14.54
N PHE A 25 7.00 4.13 13.49
CA PHE A 25 6.54 2.76 13.28
C PHE A 25 7.24 1.79 14.21
N ALA A 26 8.55 1.99 14.47
CA ALA A 26 9.27 1.24 15.50
C ALA A 26 8.58 1.39 16.86
N HIS A 27 8.28 2.62 17.29
CA HIS A 27 7.58 2.88 18.54
C HIS A 27 6.18 2.25 18.60
N ILE A 28 5.43 2.22 17.49
CA ILE A 28 4.12 1.53 17.44
C ILE A 28 4.30 0.03 17.68
N LEU A 29 5.30 -0.60 17.07
CA LEU A 29 5.58 -2.03 17.25
C LEU A 29 6.08 -2.34 18.66
N GLU A 30 6.90 -1.48 19.26
CA GLU A 30 7.35 -1.64 20.65
C GLU A 30 6.18 -1.50 21.64
N LYS A 31 5.40 -0.42 21.49
CA LYS A 31 4.25 -0.12 22.35
C LYS A 31 3.16 -1.19 22.27
N TYR A 32 2.94 -1.75 21.09
CA TYR A 32 1.96 -2.79 20.83
C TYR A 32 2.65 -4.06 20.33
N SER A 33 3.57 -4.57 21.14
CA SER A 33 4.41 -5.72 20.79
C SER A 33 3.58 -6.90 20.25
N PRO A 34 3.96 -7.48 19.09
CA PRO A 34 3.33 -8.68 18.55
C PRO A 34 3.60 -9.92 19.42
N PHE A 35 4.57 -9.84 20.33
CA PHE A 35 4.94 -10.93 21.25
C PHE A 35 4.13 -10.90 22.56
N ASP A 36 3.49 -9.79 22.88
CA ASP A 36 2.55 -9.65 23.99
C ASP A 36 1.09 -9.88 23.52
N PRO A 37 0.25 -10.70 24.19
CA PRO A 37 -1.13 -10.94 23.75
C PRO A 37 -1.99 -9.67 23.63
N CYS A 38 -1.88 -8.74 24.57
CA CYS A 38 -2.65 -7.49 24.57
C CYS A 38 -2.14 -6.53 23.48
N GLY A 39 -0.81 -6.41 23.35
CA GLY A 39 -0.12 -5.69 22.29
C GLY A 39 -0.52 -6.21 20.91
N ARG A 40 -0.44 -7.52 20.68
CA ARG A 40 -0.83 -8.20 19.44
C ARG A 40 -2.27 -7.89 19.03
N SER A 41 -3.21 -7.94 19.98
CA SER A 41 -4.62 -7.61 19.70
C SER A 41 -4.77 -6.16 19.22
N THR A 42 -4.05 -5.23 19.84
CA THR A 42 -4.09 -3.80 19.46
C THR A 42 -3.38 -3.55 18.14
N LEU A 43 -2.21 -4.15 17.93
CA LEU A 43 -1.48 -4.08 16.66
C LEU A 43 -2.33 -4.61 15.51
N ASN A 44 -3.03 -5.72 15.70
CA ASN A 44 -3.98 -6.25 14.73
C ASN A 44 -5.11 -5.26 14.39
N LYS A 45 -5.62 -4.52 15.37
CA LYS A 45 -6.61 -3.45 15.12
C LYS A 45 -6.01 -2.31 14.33
N ILE A 46 -4.75 -1.95 14.58
CA ILE A 46 -4.03 -0.88 13.86
C ILE A 46 -3.77 -1.29 12.42
N THR A 47 -3.15 -2.45 12.19
CA THR A 47 -2.79 -2.91 10.84
C THR A 47 -4.02 -3.16 9.97
N ARG A 48 -5.14 -3.61 10.55
CA ARG A 48 -6.43 -3.73 9.82
C ARG A 48 -6.98 -2.41 9.26
N LYS A 49 -6.49 -1.25 9.73
CA LYS A 49 -6.92 0.05 9.19
C LYS A 49 -6.30 0.40 7.84
N PHE A 50 -5.18 -0.22 7.47
CA PHE A 50 -4.47 0.18 6.25
C PHE A 50 -3.81 -0.97 5.48
N MET A 51 -3.54 -2.10 6.13
CA MET A 51 -3.03 -3.29 5.46
C MET A 51 -4.18 -4.15 4.97
N HIS A 52 -4.11 -4.57 3.72
CA HIS A 52 -4.92 -5.63 3.12
C HIS A 52 -4.63 -7.00 3.74
N GLU A 53 -5.52 -7.98 3.56
CA GLU A 53 -5.35 -9.32 4.14
C GLU A 53 -4.05 -10.01 3.72
N LYS A 54 -3.64 -9.85 2.45
CA LYS A 54 -2.38 -10.37 1.91
C LYS A 54 -1.16 -9.73 2.59
N GLU A 55 -1.20 -8.43 2.83
CA GLU A 55 -0.11 -7.70 3.51
C GLU A 55 -0.02 -8.12 4.98
N ARG A 56 -1.16 -8.28 5.67
CA ARG A 56 -1.18 -8.78 7.05
C ARG A 56 -0.70 -10.22 7.16
N PHE A 57 -1.02 -11.06 6.18
CA PHE A 57 -0.50 -12.42 6.11
C PHE A 57 1.03 -12.41 5.97
N HIS A 58 1.56 -11.65 5.02
CA HIS A 58 3.02 -11.51 4.85
C HIS A 58 3.70 -10.93 6.09
N PHE A 59 3.12 -9.89 6.70
CA PHE A 59 3.59 -9.34 7.97
C PHE A 59 3.65 -10.40 9.08
N SER A 60 2.65 -11.28 9.14
CA SER A 60 2.62 -12.36 10.14
C SER A 60 3.72 -13.40 9.90
N ASN A 61 4.07 -13.69 8.64
CA ASN A 61 5.20 -14.55 8.31
C ASN A 61 6.53 -13.90 8.70
N LEU A 62 6.72 -12.62 8.41
CA LEU A 62 7.91 -11.87 8.84
C LEU A 62 8.09 -11.89 10.36
N LEU A 63 7.00 -11.81 11.12
CA LEU A 63 7.04 -11.91 12.59
C LEU A 63 7.52 -13.28 13.08
N ILE A 64 7.23 -14.35 12.34
CA ILE A 64 7.68 -15.72 12.67
C ILE A 64 9.17 -15.88 12.31
N GLU A 65 9.60 -15.31 11.18
CA GLU A 65 10.98 -15.43 10.68
C GLU A 65 11.98 -14.63 11.54
N GLU A 66 11.65 -13.39 11.90
CA GLU A 66 12.61 -12.45 12.49
C GLU A 66 12.78 -12.64 14.01
N ASN A 67 11.89 -13.39 14.71
CA ASN A 67 11.91 -13.69 16.16
C ASN A 67 12.09 -12.49 17.13
N CYS A 68 12.24 -11.27 16.63
CA CYS A 68 12.45 -10.02 17.34
C CYS A 68 11.95 -8.85 16.49
N LEU A 69 11.87 -7.65 17.08
CA LEU A 69 11.49 -6.41 16.38
C LEU A 69 12.65 -5.90 15.50
N ALA A 70 12.99 -6.63 14.44
CA ALA A 70 14.03 -6.26 13.51
C ALA A 70 13.68 -4.99 12.70
N PRO A 71 14.68 -4.24 12.19
CA PRO A 71 14.45 -3.06 11.34
C PRO A 71 13.49 -3.31 10.18
N ARG A 72 13.62 -4.48 9.55
CA ARG A 72 12.80 -4.94 8.44
C ARG A 72 11.30 -4.95 8.73
N LEU A 73 10.89 -5.21 9.97
CA LEU A 73 9.47 -5.24 10.33
C LEU A 73 8.85 -3.85 10.27
N HIS A 74 9.48 -2.85 10.90
CA HIS A 74 8.93 -1.50 10.86
C HIS A 74 9.10 -0.86 9.48
N GLU A 75 10.18 -1.16 8.75
CA GLU A 75 10.34 -0.76 7.34
C GLU A 75 9.21 -1.32 6.47
N TYR A 76 8.83 -2.59 6.65
CA TYR A 76 7.71 -3.18 5.93
C TYR A 76 6.39 -2.46 6.25
N VAL A 77 6.07 -2.27 7.53
CA VAL A 77 4.83 -1.60 7.96
C VAL A 77 4.78 -0.16 7.42
N ALA A 78 5.89 0.57 7.52
CA ALA A 78 6.03 1.94 7.03
C ALA A 78 5.93 2.00 5.51
N GLY A 79 6.55 1.06 4.78
CA GLY A 79 6.51 0.98 3.32
C GLY A 79 5.11 0.69 2.79
N VAL A 80 4.35 -0.20 3.47
CA VAL A 80 2.93 -0.41 3.14
C VAL A 80 2.16 0.90 3.33
N TRP A 81 2.28 1.54 4.50
CA TRP A 81 1.61 2.82 4.77
C TRP A 81 1.93 3.88 3.71
N ALA A 82 3.21 4.11 3.44
CA ALA A 82 3.66 5.15 2.50
C ALA A 82 3.12 4.91 1.08
N LEU A 83 3.11 3.66 0.61
CA LEU A 83 2.51 3.33 -0.70
C LEU A 83 1.01 3.59 -0.72
N LYS A 84 0.27 3.29 0.35
CA LYS A 84 -1.18 3.57 0.40
C LYS A 84 -1.47 5.07 0.34
N GLU A 85 -0.74 5.86 1.11
CA GLU A 85 -0.85 7.33 1.10
C GLU A 85 -0.51 7.90 -0.28
N CYS A 86 0.58 7.44 -0.90
CA CYS A 86 0.93 7.83 -2.27
C CYS A 86 -0.19 7.48 -3.25
N SER A 87 -0.75 6.28 -3.14
CA SER A 87 -1.77 5.81 -4.08
C SER A 87 -3.08 6.57 -3.95
N LEU A 88 -3.45 6.95 -2.74
CA LEU A 88 -4.57 7.87 -2.53
C LEU A 88 -4.31 9.23 -3.19
N LYS A 89 -3.11 9.79 -3.01
CA LYS A 89 -2.73 11.06 -3.64
C LYS A 89 -2.79 10.96 -5.18
N ALA A 90 -2.27 9.88 -5.75
CA ALA A 90 -2.33 9.63 -7.20
C ALA A 90 -3.77 9.44 -7.71
N LEU A 91 -4.62 8.71 -6.98
CA LEU A 91 -6.03 8.54 -7.34
C LEU A 91 -6.79 9.88 -7.28
N CYS A 92 -6.51 10.74 -6.30
CA CYS A 92 -7.11 12.07 -6.20
C CYS A 92 -6.81 12.98 -7.41
N CYS A 93 -5.83 12.65 -8.26
CA CYS A 93 -5.58 13.40 -9.50
C CYS A 93 -6.64 13.13 -10.60
N CYS A 94 -7.30 11.97 -10.56
CA CYS A 94 -8.18 11.51 -11.64
C CYS A 94 -9.56 11.00 -11.17
N VAL A 95 -9.74 10.84 -9.86
CA VAL A 95 -11.00 10.43 -9.22
C VAL A 95 -11.51 11.56 -8.35
N SER A 96 -12.79 11.90 -8.48
CA SER A 96 -13.43 12.90 -7.62
C SER A 96 -13.34 12.49 -6.15
N LYS A 97 -12.97 13.44 -5.29
CA LYS A 97 -12.93 13.24 -3.83
C LYS A 97 -14.28 12.77 -3.26
N HIS A 98 -15.39 13.16 -3.89
CA HIS A 98 -16.74 12.75 -3.46
C HIS A 98 -17.06 11.30 -3.78
N ASP A 99 -16.38 10.72 -4.78
CA ASP A 99 -16.57 9.33 -5.19
C ASP A 99 -15.61 8.38 -4.46
N LEU A 100 -14.48 8.89 -3.97
CA LEU A 100 -13.50 8.10 -3.24
C LEU A 100 -14.07 7.59 -1.89
N PRO A 101 -13.96 6.28 -1.61
CA PRO A 101 -14.24 5.73 -0.29
C PRO A 101 -13.33 6.36 0.77
N PRO A 102 -13.68 6.22 2.07
CA PRO A 102 -12.76 6.54 3.15
C PRO A 102 -11.41 5.85 2.96
N ALA A 103 -10.32 6.55 3.29
CA ALA A 103 -8.95 6.08 3.10
C ALA A 103 -8.74 4.63 3.61
N GLN A 104 -9.24 4.30 4.80
CA GLN A 104 -9.16 2.95 5.36
C GLN A 104 -9.74 1.86 4.44
N VAL A 105 -10.82 2.15 3.72
CA VAL A 105 -11.42 1.21 2.77
C VAL A 105 -10.52 1.01 1.56
N LEU A 106 -9.98 2.11 1.01
CA LEU A 106 -9.05 2.05 -0.12
C LEU A 106 -7.80 1.26 0.27
N TYR A 107 -7.25 1.55 1.44
CA TYR A 107 -5.99 1.01 1.92
C TYR A 107 -6.06 -0.50 2.18
N ALA A 108 -7.04 -0.90 2.99
CA ALA A 108 -7.15 -2.28 3.47
C ALA A 108 -8.06 -3.16 2.58
N GLY A 109 -8.77 -2.56 1.61
CA GLY A 109 -9.77 -3.26 0.81
C GLY A 109 -9.52 -3.22 -0.69
N MET A 110 -9.08 -2.07 -1.24
CA MET A 110 -8.97 -1.90 -2.70
C MET A 110 -7.57 -2.12 -3.23
N LEU A 111 -6.54 -1.84 -2.43
CA LEU A 111 -5.15 -1.92 -2.86
C LEU A 111 -4.40 -2.94 -2.02
N TYR A 112 -3.36 -3.56 -2.56
CA TYR A 112 -2.40 -4.34 -1.79
C TYR A 112 -1.01 -4.34 -2.43
N LYS A 113 0.01 -4.21 -1.59
CA LYS A 113 1.43 -4.30 -1.93
C LYS A 113 1.81 -5.76 -2.09
N THR A 114 2.53 -6.04 -3.15
CA THR A 114 3.24 -7.30 -3.41
C THR A 114 4.69 -6.98 -3.73
N GLN A 115 5.45 -7.99 -4.12
CA GLN A 115 6.78 -7.83 -4.68
C GLN A 115 7.02 -8.91 -5.72
N THR A 116 7.85 -8.62 -6.70
CA THR A 116 8.37 -9.63 -7.64
C THR A 116 9.32 -10.59 -6.92
N ASP A 117 9.67 -11.69 -7.58
CA ASP A 117 10.69 -12.64 -7.09
C ASP A 117 12.07 -11.98 -6.87
N THR A 118 12.32 -10.87 -7.57
CA THR A 118 13.52 -10.04 -7.42
C THR A 118 13.40 -8.95 -6.35
N GLY A 119 12.32 -8.95 -5.57
CA GLY A 119 12.08 -8.02 -4.48
C GLY A 119 11.59 -6.62 -4.90
N VAL A 120 11.23 -6.43 -6.18
CA VAL A 120 10.73 -5.13 -6.67
C VAL A 120 9.30 -4.93 -6.17
N PRO A 121 8.99 -3.82 -5.47
CA PRO A 121 7.66 -3.58 -4.94
C PRO A 121 6.64 -3.41 -6.07
N GLN A 122 5.45 -3.97 -5.87
CA GLN A 122 4.30 -3.82 -6.75
C GLN A 122 3.08 -3.42 -5.94
N LEU A 123 2.13 -2.74 -6.59
CA LEU A 123 0.87 -2.35 -5.98
C LEU A 123 -0.28 -2.67 -6.92
N GLU A 124 -1.22 -3.47 -6.44
CA GLU A 124 -2.30 -4.03 -7.24
C GLU A 124 -3.67 -3.60 -6.71
N PHE A 125 -4.62 -3.49 -7.64
CA PHE A 125 -6.05 -3.39 -7.31
C PHE A 125 -6.60 -4.78 -6.95
N ASP A 126 -7.32 -4.89 -5.82
CA ASP A 126 -8.06 -6.11 -5.48
C ASP A 126 -9.29 -6.25 -6.39
N LYS A 127 -9.24 -7.25 -7.27
CA LYS A 127 -10.34 -7.61 -8.17
C LYS A 127 -11.62 -7.97 -7.41
N MET A 128 -11.51 -8.37 -6.14
CA MET A 128 -12.63 -8.71 -5.28
C MET A 128 -13.23 -7.50 -4.55
N PHE A 129 -12.66 -6.29 -4.69
CA PHE A 129 -13.09 -5.09 -3.97
C PHE A 129 -14.59 -4.81 -4.13
N GLY A 130 -15.11 -4.81 -5.36
CA GLY A 130 -16.53 -4.54 -5.62
C GLY A 130 -17.47 -5.57 -4.98
N LYS A 131 -17.03 -6.83 -4.86
CA LYS A 131 -17.79 -7.89 -4.17
C LYS A 131 -17.69 -7.78 -2.64
N LYS A 132 -16.50 -7.46 -2.11
CA LYS A 132 -16.25 -7.30 -0.67
C LYS A 132 -16.91 -6.03 -0.11
N TYR A 133 -17.05 -4.99 -0.93
CA TYR A 133 -17.63 -3.70 -0.54
C TYR A 133 -18.73 -3.24 -1.51
N PRO A 134 -19.92 -3.88 -1.51
CA PRO A 134 -21.01 -3.56 -2.44
C PRO A 134 -21.45 -2.09 -2.40
N LYS A 135 -21.31 -1.42 -1.25
CA LYS A 135 -21.63 0.01 -1.10
C LYS A 135 -20.77 0.94 -1.98
N TYR A 136 -19.63 0.47 -2.48
CA TYR A 136 -18.75 1.22 -3.39
C TYR A 136 -18.80 0.69 -4.82
N GLN A 137 -19.81 -0.11 -5.18
CA GLN A 137 -19.94 -0.63 -6.54
C GLN A 137 -20.06 0.49 -7.58
N GLN A 138 -20.63 1.64 -7.21
CA GLN A 138 -20.73 2.79 -8.11
C GLN A 138 -19.36 3.39 -8.47
N LEU A 139 -18.40 3.40 -7.54
CA LEU A 139 -17.01 3.77 -7.83
C LEU A 139 -16.43 2.83 -8.90
N SER A 140 -16.58 1.53 -8.70
CA SER A 140 -16.11 0.53 -9.68
C SER A 140 -16.75 0.73 -11.04
N LYS A 141 -18.04 1.09 -11.12
CA LYS A 141 -18.73 1.36 -12.40
C LYS A 141 -18.26 2.66 -13.06
N ASN A 142 -18.18 3.76 -12.30
CA ASN A 142 -17.83 5.08 -12.83
C ASN A 142 -16.37 5.14 -13.30
N TYR A 143 -15.49 4.38 -12.66
CA TYR A 143 -14.04 4.39 -12.90
C TYR A 143 -13.52 3.03 -13.37
N ASP A 144 -14.38 2.14 -13.89
CA ASP A 144 -14.00 0.80 -14.33
C ASP A 144 -12.89 0.85 -15.38
N SER A 145 -13.03 1.76 -16.34
CA SER A 145 -12.03 2.00 -17.38
C SER A 145 -10.68 2.37 -16.77
N LEU A 146 -10.65 3.27 -15.78
CA LEU A 146 -9.41 3.65 -15.09
C LEU A 146 -8.76 2.43 -14.43
N PHE A 147 -9.49 1.66 -13.62
CA PHE A 147 -8.92 0.54 -12.87
C PHE A 147 -8.53 -0.66 -13.74
N SER A 148 -9.20 -0.85 -14.88
CA SER A 148 -8.90 -1.93 -15.84
C SER A 148 -7.73 -1.57 -16.76
N THR A 149 -7.61 -0.31 -17.18
CA THR A 149 -6.59 0.12 -18.15
C THR A 149 -5.36 0.75 -17.51
N HIS A 150 -5.33 0.97 -16.20
CA HIS A 150 -4.19 1.56 -15.51
C HIS A 150 -3.58 0.65 -14.45
N GLU A 151 -2.33 0.91 -14.11
CA GLU A 151 -1.60 0.28 -13.02
C GLU A 151 -0.70 1.27 -12.29
N PHE A 152 -0.26 0.88 -11.09
CA PHE A 152 0.69 1.65 -10.32
C PHE A 152 2.12 1.22 -10.62
N LEU A 153 2.94 2.15 -11.06
CA LEU A 153 4.39 2.04 -10.98
C LEU A 153 4.84 2.65 -9.66
N VAL A 154 5.49 1.85 -8.82
CA VAL A 154 5.82 2.24 -7.46
C VAL A 154 7.31 2.15 -7.21
N SER A 155 7.81 3.02 -6.34
CA SER A 155 9.17 2.98 -5.85
C SER A 155 9.18 3.29 -4.37
N LEU A 156 10.06 2.58 -3.64
CA LEU A 156 10.33 2.79 -2.23
C LEU A 156 11.83 2.98 -2.07
N SER A 157 12.20 3.95 -1.26
CA SER A 157 13.58 4.19 -0.85
C SER A 157 13.59 4.55 0.63
N HIS A 158 14.60 4.11 1.35
CA HIS A 158 14.78 4.46 2.75
C HIS A 158 16.24 4.75 3.02
N ASP A 159 16.48 5.70 3.93
CA ASP A 159 17.79 5.98 4.49
C ASP A 159 17.62 6.48 5.92
N LYS A 160 18.44 5.96 6.83
CA LYS A 160 18.40 6.24 8.28
C LYS A 160 16.96 6.13 8.84
N ASP A 161 16.40 7.27 9.25
CA ASP A 161 15.12 7.35 9.96
C ASP A 161 13.92 7.61 9.05
N TYR A 162 14.11 7.68 7.73
CA TYR A 162 13.06 8.04 6.79
C TYR A 162 12.91 7.03 5.66
N LEU A 163 11.67 6.82 5.25
CA LEU A 163 11.31 6.12 4.03
C LEU A 163 10.47 7.06 3.16
N ILE A 164 10.79 7.11 1.88
CA ILE A 164 10.04 7.82 0.86
C ILE A 164 9.42 6.83 -0.12
N ALA A 165 8.19 7.11 -0.50
CA ALA A 165 7.45 6.36 -1.50
C ALA A 165 7.04 7.30 -2.63
N VAL A 166 7.05 6.75 -3.85
CA VAL A 166 6.52 7.41 -5.04
C VAL A 166 5.63 6.42 -5.78
N THR A 167 4.46 6.88 -6.23
CA THR A 167 3.57 6.10 -7.10
C THR A 167 3.15 6.93 -8.31
N ASN A 168 3.18 6.31 -9.48
CA ASN A 168 2.59 6.85 -10.71
C ASN A 168 1.47 5.90 -11.13
N LEU A 169 0.26 6.43 -11.31
CA LEU A 169 -0.83 5.71 -11.95
C LEU A 169 -0.73 5.95 -13.45
N VAL A 170 -0.51 4.88 -14.22
CA VAL A 170 -0.18 4.95 -15.64
C VAL A 170 -1.04 3.99 -16.46
N GLU A 171 -1.32 4.35 -17.72
CA GLU A 171 -1.96 3.43 -18.67
C GLU A 171 -1.12 2.15 -18.81
N ARG A 172 -1.74 0.97 -18.81
CA ARG A 172 -1.11 -0.34 -19.04
C ARG A 172 -0.55 -0.44 -20.46
N GLU A 173 0.46 -1.28 -20.63
CA GLU A 173 0.95 -1.71 -21.96
C GLU A 173 -0.08 -2.59 -22.67
#